data_AF-A0A392PG42-F1
#
_entry.id   AF-A0A392PG42-F1
#
_cell.length_a   1.000
_cell.length_b   1.000
_cell.length_c   1.000
_cell.angle_alpha   90.00
_cell.angle_beta   90.00
_cell.angle_gamma   90.00
#
_symmetry.space_group_name_H-M   'P 1'
#
loop_
_entity.id
_entity.type
_entity.pdbx_description
1 polymer ?
#
loop_
_entity_poly.entity_id
_entity_poly.type
_entity_poly.pdbx_seq_one_letter_code
_entity_poly.pdbx_strand_id
1 'polypeptide(L)'
;MLDLNIEVFGILDLNIEKTVKDINDFEGLLANYDGDLDYLKREGLNKEFWNQLNFKDNLLKQKSRMKWIKEGDSNSRFFHQSIKGRRRRNQLAALRDGDRWV
;
A
#
# COMPACT_ATOMS: atom_id res chain seq x y z
N MET A 1 -3.64 -20.18 -10.77
CA MET A 1 -3.89 -18.80 -10.26
C MET A 1 -3.64 -18.67 -8.75
N LEU A 2 -3.68 -19.76 -7.97
CA LEU A 2 -3.38 -19.74 -6.53
C LEU A 2 -1.86 -19.79 -6.23
N ASP A 3 -1.07 -20.45 -7.08
CA ASP A 3 0.37 -20.68 -6.83
C ASP A 3 1.20 -19.40 -6.81
N LEU A 4 0.88 -18.45 -7.70
CA LEU A 4 1.51 -17.11 -7.79
C LEU A 4 1.27 -16.23 -6.54
N ASN A 5 0.28 -16.55 -5.69
CA ASN A 5 -0.04 -15.73 -4.53
C ASN A 5 0.66 -16.22 -3.25
N ILE A 6 1.09 -17.48 -3.20
CA ILE A 6 1.76 -18.04 -2.02
C ILE A 6 3.26 -18.02 -2.24
N GLU A 7 3.74 -18.52 -3.38
CA GLU A 7 5.19 -18.60 -3.62
C GLU A 7 5.78 -17.21 -3.85
N VAL A 8 5.29 -16.45 -4.82
CA VAL A 8 5.92 -15.16 -5.18
C VAL A 8 5.72 -14.09 -4.11
N PHE A 9 4.51 -13.98 -3.55
CA PHE A 9 4.22 -13.01 -2.49
C PHE A 9 4.80 -13.43 -1.14
N GLY A 10 4.72 -14.72 -0.78
CA GLY A 10 5.33 -15.23 0.43
C GLY A 10 6.85 -15.03 0.42
N ILE A 11 7.52 -15.33 -0.70
CA ILE A 11 8.96 -15.06 -0.84
C ILE A 11 9.25 -13.55 -0.75
N LEU A 12 8.43 -12.70 -1.36
CA LEU A 12 8.62 -11.25 -1.30
C LEU A 12 8.45 -10.70 0.12
N ASP A 13 7.44 -11.17 0.86
CA ASP A 13 7.19 -10.77 2.24
C ASP A 13 8.32 -11.27 3.17
N LEU A 14 8.78 -12.52 2.99
CA LEU A 14 9.95 -13.06 3.69
C LEU A 14 11.22 -12.26 3.41
N ASN A 15 11.43 -11.81 2.17
CA ASN A 15 12.59 -11.00 1.80
C ASN A 15 12.54 -9.60 2.42
N ILE A 16 11.36 -8.98 2.47
CA ILE A 16 11.16 -7.69 3.15
C ILE A 16 11.42 -7.84 4.65
N GLU A 17 10.85 -8.86 5.30
CA GLU A 17 11.07 -9.15 6.72
C GLU A 17 12.55 -9.40 7.03
N LYS A 18 13.24 -10.15 6.18
CA LYS A 18 14.68 -10.37 6.29
C LYS A 18 15.45 -9.05 6.20
N THR A 19 15.15 -8.21 5.22
CA THR A 19 15.85 -6.93 5.02
C THR A 19 15.59 -5.97 6.18
N VAL A 20 14.37 -5.95 6.73
CA VAL A 20 14.05 -5.19 7.95
C VAL A 20 14.84 -5.68 9.14
N LYS A 21 14.95 -7.01 9.31
CA LYS A 21 15.77 -7.59 10.38
C LYS A 21 17.24 -7.21 10.22
N ASP A 22 17.79 -7.32 9.01
CA ASP A 22 19.17 -6.97 8.72
C ASP A 22 19.46 -5.48 9.00
N ILE A 23 18.51 -4.58 8.74
CA ILE A 23 18.59 -3.15 9.09
C ILE A 23 18.59 -2.96 10.62
N ASN A 24 17.65 -3.60 11.33
CA ASN A 24 17.55 -3.46 12.79
C ASN A 24 18.78 -4.03 13.52
N ASP A 25 19.27 -5.20 13.07
CA ASP A 25 20.47 -5.83 13.62
C ASP A 25 21.70 -4.93 13.38
N PHE A 26 21.79 -4.32 12.20
CA PHE A 26 22.84 -3.36 11.87
C PHE A 26 22.76 -2.11 12.76
N GLU A 27 21.61 -1.44 12.86
CA GLU A 27 21.40 -0.27 13.72
C GLU A 27 21.69 -0.57 15.20
N GLY A 28 21.33 -1.77 15.69
CA GLY A 28 21.63 -2.23 17.04
C GLY A 28 23.12 -2.40 17.31
N LEU A 29 23.90 -2.86 16.33
CA LEU A 29 25.36 -2.98 16.43
C LEU A 29 26.06 -1.61 16.40
N LEU A 30 25.40 -0.60 15.84
CA LEU A 30 25.96 0.73 15.60
C LEU A 30 25.59 1.80 16.60
N ALA A 31 24.78 1.46 17.59
CA ALA A 31 24.43 2.36 18.68
C ALA A 31 25.65 2.99 19.41
N ASN A 32 26.88 2.51 19.14
CA ASN A 32 28.12 3.00 19.75
C ASN A 32 29.30 3.24 18.77
N TYR A 33 29.12 3.24 17.45
CA TYR A 33 30.24 3.38 16.49
C TYR A 33 29.88 4.25 15.28
N ASP A 34 30.67 5.29 15.02
CA ASP A 34 30.42 6.31 13.98
C ASP A 34 31.51 6.22 12.90
N GLY A 35 31.38 5.26 11.98
CA GLY A 35 32.37 4.99 10.93
C GLY A 35 31.80 5.08 9.52
N ASP A 36 32.53 5.68 8.57
CA ASP A 36 32.07 5.99 7.20
C ASP A 36 31.69 4.75 6.35
N LEU A 37 32.39 3.62 6.55
CA LEU A 37 32.10 2.33 5.90
C LEU A 37 30.70 1.78 6.22
N ASP A 38 30.17 2.24 7.34
CA ASP A 38 28.92 1.81 7.90
C ASP A 38 27.72 2.53 7.26
N TYR A 39 27.91 3.81 6.90
CA TYR A 39 26.94 4.58 6.15
C TYR A 39 26.63 3.96 4.78
N LEU A 40 27.65 3.51 4.04
CA LEU A 40 27.48 2.91 2.72
C LEU A 40 26.70 1.59 2.79
N LYS A 41 26.97 0.78 3.82
CA LYS A 41 26.24 -0.48 4.04
C LYS A 41 24.78 -0.22 4.44
N ARG A 42 24.52 0.79 5.28
CA ARG A 42 23.17 1.25 5.61
C ARG A 42 22.40 1.71 4.38
N GLU A 43 23.05 2.52 3.54
CA GLU A 43 22.44 3.03 2.31
C GLU A 43 22.07 1.89 1.35
N GLY A 44 22.94 0.89 1.21
CA GLY A 44 22.67 -0.31 0.42
C GLY A 44 21.45 -1.09 0.93
N LEU A 45 21.38 -1.35 2.24
CA LEU A 45 20.25 -2.05 2.87
C LEU A 45 18.93 -1.29 2.70
N ASN A 46 18.95 0.03 2.95
CA ASN A 46 17.77 0.88 2.76
C ASN A 46 17.30 0.90 1.31
N LYS A 47 18.24 1.01 0.36
CA LYS A 47 17.91 0.97 -1.08
C LYS A 47 17.23 -0.34 -1.46
N GLU A 48 17.74 -1.47 -0.97
CA GLU A 48 17.15 -2.78 -1.24
C GLU A 48 15.76 -2.92 -0.63
N PHE A 49 15.58 -2.47 0.62
CA PHE A 49 14.27 -2.44 1.27
C PHE A 49 13.24 -1.64 0.44
N TRP A 50 13.59 -0.42 0.01
CA TRP A 50 12.69 0.40 -0.81
C TRP A 50 12.41 -0.20 -2.18
N ASN A 51 13.38 -0.87 -2.80
CA ASN A 51 13.18 -1.58 -4.07
C ASN A 51 12.14 -2.70 -3.92
N GLN A 52 12.26 -3.52 -2.86
CA GLN A 52 11.34 -4.61 -2.58
C GLN A 52 9.92 -4.10 -2.30
N LEU A 53 9.79 -3.00 -1.54
CA LEU A 53 8.49 -2.38 -1.26
C LEU A 53 7.85 -1.82 -2.54
N ASN A 54 8.63 -1.11 -3.37
CA ASN A 54 8.15 -0.61 -4.66
C ASN A 54 7.70 -1.74 -5.59
N PHE A 55 8.44 -2.85 -5.61
CA PHE A 55 8.07 -4.03 -6.39
C PHE A 55 6.74 -4.62 -5.90
N LYS A 56 6.57 -4.77 -4.58
CA LYS A 56 5.32 -5.24 -3.95
C LYS A 56 4.13 -4.35 -4.33
N ASP A 57 4.30 -3.03 -4.24
CA ASP A 57 3.27 -2.06 -4.60
C ASP A 57 2.88 -2.15 -6.08
N ASN A 58 3.87 -2.26 -6.97
CA ASN A 58 3.61 -2.43 -8.40
C ASN A 58 2.86 -3.71 -8.70
N LEU A 59 3.21 -4.81 -8.03
CA LEU A 59 2.55 -6.09 -8.17
C LEU A 59 1.10 -6.04 -7.66
N LEU A 60 0.85 -5.37 -6.53
CA LEU A 60 -0.51 -5.13 -6.01
C LEU A 60 -1.35 -4.29 -6.97
N LYS A 61 -0.78 -3.23 -7.57
CA LYS A 61 -1.44 -2.42 -8.60
C LYS A 61 -1.77 -3.25 -9.85
N GLN A 62 -0.84 -4.10 -10.31
CA GLN A 62 -1.10 -4.99 -11.44
C GLN A 62 -2.21 -5.99 -11.13
N LYS A 63 -2.22 -6.59 -9.93
CA LYS A 63 -3.30 -7.48 -9.48
C LYS A 63 -4.64 -6.77 -9.40
N SER A 64 -4.70 -5.55 -8.88
CA SER A 64 -5.96 -4.80 -8.80
C SER A 64 -6.52 -4.50 -10.20
N ARG A 65 -5.65 -4.14 -11.15
CA ARG A 65 -6.01 -3.92 -12.56
C ARG A 65 -6.45 -5.20 -13.25
N MET A 66 -5.73 -6.31 -13.08
CA MET A 66 -6.12 -7.62 -13.61
C MET A 66 -7.46 -8.08 -13.06
N LYS A 67 -7.68 -7.90 -11.74
CA LYS A 67 -8.97 -8.18 -11.11
C LYS A 67 -10.08 -7.33 -11.73
N TRP A 68 -9.83 -6.04 -11.93
CA TRP A 68 -10.74 -5.12 -12.62
C TRP A 68 -11.07 -5.54 -14.06
N ILE A 69 -10.07 -5.92 -14.85
CA ILE A 69 -10.26 -6.38 -16.23
C ILE A 69 -11.08 -7.67 -16.26
N LYS A 70 -10.78 -8.61 -15.34
CA LYS A 70 -11.46 -9.91 -15.25
C LYS A 70 -12.90 -9.78 -14.77
N GLU A 71 -13.14 -8.94 -13.76
CA GLU A 71 -14.47 -8.77 -13.16
C GLU A 71 -15.31 -7.71 -13.90
N GLY A 72 -14.68 -6.86 -14.72
CA GLY A 72 -15.36 -5.77 -15.43
C GLY A 72 -16.06 -4.81 -14.47
N ASP A 73 -17.17 -4.19 -14.93
CA ASP A 73 -18.06 -3.36 -14.11
C ASP A 73 -18.90 -4.18 -13.10
N SER A 74 -18.58 -5.47 -12.89
CA SER A 74 -19.22 -6.29 -11.84
C SER A 74 -18.84 -5.84 -10.43
N ASN A 75 -17.86 -4.92 -10.29
CA ASN A 75 -17.67 -4.15 -9.06
C ASN A 75 -18.71 -3.02 -8.88
N SER A 76 -19.79 -3.06 -9.68
CA SER A 76 -20.95 -2.18 -9.59
C SER A 76 -21.44 -2.02 -8.16
N ARG A 77 -21.39 -3.04 -7.30
CA ARG A 77 -21.81 -2.93 -5.90
C ARG A 77 -20.97 -1.92 -5.11
N PHE A 78 -19.64 -1.94 -5.22
CA PHE A 78 -18.77 -0.97 -4.53
C PHE A 78 -18.97 0.44 -5.08
N PHE A 79 -19.05 0.58 -6.41
CA PHE A 79 -19.30 1.87 -7.05
C PHE A 79 -20.69 2.42 -6.73
N HIS A 80 -21.72 1.58 -6.75
CA HIS A 80 -23.08 1.95 -6.33
C HIS A 80 -23.10 2.38 -4.87
N GLN A 81 -22.44 1.64 -3.97
CA GLN A 81 -22.39 2.01 -2.55
C GLN A 81 -21.65 3.34 -2.35
N SER A 82 -20.54 3.56 -3.05
CA SER A 82 -19.77 4.81 -3.02
C SER A 82 -20.58 5.99 -3.55
N ILE A 83 -21.28 5.81 -4.68
CA ILE A 83 -22.18 6.82 -5.27
C ILE A 83 -23.36 7.09 -4.35
N LYS A 84 -23.98 6.05 -3.76
CA LYS A 84 -25.10 6.19 -2.82
C LYS A 84 -24.68 6.95 -1.56
N GLY A 85 -23.49 6.69 -1.04
CA GLY A 85 -22.90 7.44 0.07
C GLY A 85 -22.63 8.91 -0.28
N ARG A 86 -22.09 9.20 -1.47
CA ARG A 86 -21.93 10.57 -1.98
C ARG A 86 -23.27 11.28 -2.14
N ARG A 87 -24.27 10.63 -2.74
CA ARG A 87 -25.63 11.18 -2.89
C ARG A 87 -26.26 11.51 -1.55
N ARG A 88 -26.16 10.62 -0.54
CA ARG A 88 -26.67 10.89 0.81
C ARG A 88 -25.97 12.08 1.46
N ARG A 89 -24.64 12.17 1.37
CA ARG A 89 -23.88 13.29 1.97
C ARG A 89 -24.14 14.63 1.27
N ASN A 90 -24.33 14.59 -0.05
CA ASN A 90 -24.54 15.78 -0.86
C ASN A 90 -26.04 16.10 -1.05
N GLN A 91 -26.92 15.34 -0.39
CA GLN A 91 -28.35 15.63 -0.42
C GLN A 91 -28.58 16.89 0.41
N LEU A 92 -28.81 18.01 -0.27
CA LEU A 92 -29.35 19.22 0.34
C LEU A 92 -30.79 18.92 0.74
N ALA A 93 -31.00 18.63 2.02
CA ALA A 93 -32.31 18.24 2.55
C ALA A 93 -33.29 19.41 2.65
N ALA A 94 -32.77 20.62 2.86
CA ALA A 94 -33.51 21.87 2.84
C ALA A 94 -32.54 23.02 2.53
N LEU A 95 -33.04 24.04 1.84
CA LEU A 95 -32.34 25.30 1.63
C LEU A 95 -32.87 26.31 2.66
N ARG A 96 -31.96 27.03 3.33
CA ARG A 96 -32.35 28.10 4.24
C ARG A 96 -32.37 29.42 3.47
N ASP A 97 -33.53 30.05 3.42
CA ASP A 97 -33.74 31.39 2.89
C ASP A 97 -34.11 32.34 4.04
N GLY A 98 -33.11 33.05 4.57
CA GLY A 98 -33.24 33.85 5.78
C GLY A 98 -33.63 33.01 7.00
N ASP A 99 -34.81 33.27 7.56
CA ASP A 99 -35.39 32.49 8.69
C ASP A 99 -36.39 31.41 8.26
N ARG A 100 -36.53 31.15 6.96
CA ARG A 100 -37.37 30.08 6.43
C ARG A 100 -36.53 28.94 5.88
N TRP A 101 -37.00 27.71 6.10
CA TRP A 101 -36.49 26.50 5.46
C TRP A 101 -37.41 26.15 4.29
N VAL A 102 -36.85 25.88 3.11
CA VAL A 102 -37.54 25.47 1.88
C VAL A 102 -37.03 24.10 1.43
#